data_AF-A0A0F8Y631-F1
#
_entry.id   AF-A0A0F8Y631-F1
#
_cell.length_a   1.000
_cell.length_b   1.000
_cell.length_c   1.000
_cell.angle_alpha   90.00
_cell.angle_beta   90.00
_cell.angle_gamma   90.00
#
_symmetry.space_group_name_H-M   'P 1'
#
loop_
_entity.id
_entity.type
_entity.pdbx_description
1 polymer ?
#
loop_
_entity_poly.entity_id
_entity_poly.type
_entity_poly.pdbx_seq_one_letter_code
_entity_poly.pdbx_strand_id
1 'polypeptide(L)'
;RTSGGTREIDLSGSTNNIFSATSISATTFYSGSTDVSDLINQYFASGTGVNSIIQNNETGNIASGLSSIAIGSGTTAGGTESFVIGKSSKAIGNFSFSSGFACLSSGIESFSSGFKTSATTNTAVSLGNSTLASGTQSLAIGTSTIASGTDSVSQGNLSVAEGNRSIALGNTTLASGDDSFAQGFKNTSEESRSATLGGQQNSILPGGTNSVVIGGTGISGNSPNTVYFPTLKGLYITGDTLSATTINTQILSATSISANTLLVSGTSEIVHFAKNSDDHAFEIDVNAKGFGDVNAQHISYVTGAIISTSEESVLLVNIDEIDSIGGDVVALQVLATSGNTRTYGMGIGATIKPIKQLSGTFGDADSISANTIENTS
;
A
#
# COMPACT_ATOMS: atom_id res chain seq x y z
N ARG A 1 13.99 -71.74 -8.05
CA ARG A 1 13.77 -72.50 -6.79
C ARG A 1 15.11 -73.09 -6.35
N THR A 2 15.68 -72.63 -5.24
CA THR A 2 16.77 -73.30 -4.53
C THR A 2 16.31 -73.57 -3.09
N SER A 3 16.76 -74.70 -2.53
CA SER A 3 16.46 -75.15 -1.17
C SER A 3 17.16 -74.24 -0.16
N GLY A 4 16.50 -73.15 0.23
CA GLY A 4 17.08 -72.18 1.16
C GLY A 4 16.37 -70.83 1.15
N GLY A 5 15.03 -70.82 1.19
CA GLY A 5 14.23 -69.62 1.51
C GLY A 5 14.16 -68.50 0.47
N THR A 6 15.15 -68.32 -0.40
CA THR A 6 15.15 -67.25 -1.40
C THR A 6 14.50 -67.73 -2.70
N ARG A 7 13.37 -67.10 -3.08
CA ARG A 7 12.80 -67.25 -4.42
C ARG A 7 13.57 -66.34 -5.36
N GLU A 8 14.52 -66.91 -6.07
CA GLU A 8 15.20 -66.25 -7.18
C GLU A 8 14.35 -66.40 -8.45
N ILE A 9 14.10 -65.28 -9.12
CA ILE A 9 13.31 -65.22 -10.35
C ILE A 9 14.23 -64.81 -11.48
N ASP A 10 14.34 -65.70 -12.47
CA ASP A 10 15.13 -65.50 -13.67
C ASP A 10 14.41 -64.51 -14.62
N LEU A 11 15.15 -63.46 -15.01
CA LEU A 11 14.68 -62.37 -15.87
C LEU A 11 15.26 -62.46 -17.29
N SER A 12 16.01 -63.51 -17.62
CA SER A 12 16.75 -63.63 -18.90
C SER A 12 15.87 -63.68 -20.16
N GLY A 13 14.56 -63.89 -20.01
CA GLY A 13 13.57 -63.86 -21.10
C GLY A 13 12.74 -62.58 -21.20
N SER A 14 12.94 -61.61 -20.30
CA SER A 14 12.19 -60.35 -20.29
C SER A 14 12.65 -59.43 -21.43
N THR A 15 11.74 -59.12 -22.36
CA THR A 15 11.95 -58.09 -23.40
C THR A 15 11.64 -56.68 -22.90
N ASN A 16 11.20 -56.53 -21.64
CA ASN A 16 10.93 -55.24 -21.03
C ASN A 16 12.25 -54.58 -20.59
N ASN A 17 12.67 -53.56 -21.34
CA ASN A 17 13.89 -52.76 -21.18
C ASN A 17 13.98 -51.93 -19.88
N ILE A 18 13.11 -52.16 -18.89
CA ILE A 18 13.02 -51.32 -17.68
C ILE A 18 14.00 -51.79 -16.59
N PHE A 19 14.39 -53.07 -16.56
CA PHE A 19 15.35 -53.61 -15.58
C PHE A 19 16.41 -54.48 -16.27
N SER A 20 17.70 -54.19 -16.09
CA SER A 20 18.82 -55.06 -16.49
C SER A 20 19.30 -56.00 -15.37
N ALA A 21 18.51 -56.15 -14.31
CA ALA A 21 18.85 -57.05 -13.21
C ALA A 21 18.65 -58.51 -13.64
N THR A 22 19.62 -59.37 -13.37
CA THR A 22 19.54 -60.82 -13.63
C THR A 22 18.73 -61.57 -12.57
N SER A 23 18.49 -60.96 -11.41
CA SER A 23 17.57 -61.47 -10.37
C SER A 23 17.12 -60.34 -9.43
N ILE A 24 15.88 -60.44 -8.94
CA ILE A 24 15.33 -59.56 -7.89
C ILE A 24 15.10 -60.42 -6.63
N SER A 25 15.71 -60.05 -5.50
CA SER A 25 15.51 -60.74 -4.22
C SER A 25 14.16 -60.34 -3.60
N ALA A 26 13.22 -61.28 -3.61
CA ALA A 26 11.86 -61.14 -3.15
C ALA A 26 11.72 -61.34 -1.62
N THR A 27 11.66 -60.28 -0.81
CA THR A 27 11.30 -60.41 0.63
C THR A 27 9.87 -59.99 0.97
N THR A 28 9.12 -59.39 0.05
CA THR A 28 7.72 -58.99 0.27
C THR A 28 6.99 -58.87 -1.06
N PHE A 29 6.24 -59.90 -1.49
CA PHE A 29 5.34 -59.80 -2.64
C PHE A 29 3.93 -60.25 -2.26
N TYR A 30 2.96 -59.38 -2.55
CA TYR A 30 1.54 -59.51 -2.22
C TYR A 30 0.72 -59.61 -3.52
N SER A 31 0.94 -60.63 -4.34
CA SER A 31 -0.02 -61.03 -5.36
C SER A 31 0.26 -62.45 -5.83
N GLY A 32 -0.81 -63.25 -6.02
CA GLY A 32 -0.75 -64.64 -6.46
C GLY A 32 -0.33 -64.83 -7.93
N SER A 33 0.51 -63.95 -8.48
CA SER A 33 1.10 -64.11 -9.80
C SER A 33 2.25 -65.11 -9.76
N THR A 34 2.29 -66.03 -10.73
CA THR A 34 3.35 -67.03 -10.88
C THR A 34 4.45 -66.61 -11.86
N ASP A 35 4.28 -65.47 -12.55
CA ASP A 35 5.20 -64.94 -13.55
C ASP A 35 5.64 -63.51 -13.18
N VAL A 36 6.94 -63.22 -13.32
CA VAL A 36 7.50 -61.92 -13.01
C VAL A 36 7.33 -60.91 -14.13
N SER A 37 7.14 -61.38 -15.37
CA SER A 37 6.73 -60.48 -16.45
C SER A 37 5.39 -59.82 -16.13
N ASP A 38 4.42 -60.58 -15.62
CA ASP A 38 3.12 -60.06 -15.16
C ASP A 38 3.25 -59.10 -13.99
N LEU A 39 4.14 -59.40 -13.02
CA LEU A 39 4.39 -58.55 -11.87
C LEU A 39 5.07 -57.23 -12.26
N ILE A 40 6.07 -57.29 -13.14
CA ILE A 40 6.74 -56.10 -13.67
C ILE A 40 5.71 -55.27 -14.44
N ASN A 41 4.93 -55.87 -15.32
CA ASN A 41 3.89 -55.17 -16.09
C ASN A 41 2.78 -54.56 -15.22
N GLN A 42 2.53 -55.12 -14.04
CA GLN A 42 1.61 -54.56 -13.04
C GLN A 42 2.17 -53.27 -12.41
N TYR A 43 3.45 -53.27 -12.03
CA TYR A 43 4.08 -52.13 -11.33
C TYR A 43 4.68 -51.07 -12.27
N PHE A 44 5.21 -51.48 -13.42
CA PHE A 44 5.88 -50.62 -14.40
C PHE A 44 5.52 -51.03 -15.84
N ALA A 45 5.21 -50.06 -16.68
CA ALA A 45 5.00 -50.29 -18.11
C ALA A 45 5.62 -49.17 -18.94
N SER A 46 5.99 -49.48 -20.18
CA SER A 46 6.28 -48.44 -21.17
C SER A 46 4.97 -47.78 -21.59
N GLY A 47 4.93 -46.46 -21.61
CA GLY A 47 3.82 -45.75 -22.24
C GLY A 47 3.89 -45.79 -23.78
N THR A 48 2.97 -45.10 -24.45
CA THR A 48 2.97 -44.98 -25.91
C THR A 48 4.00 -43.97 -26.42
N GLY A 49 4.51 -43.09 -25.54
CA GLY A 49 5.62 -42.21 -25.85
C GLY A 49 6.96 -42.96 -25.86
N VAL A 50 7.86 -42.58 -26.77
CA VAL A 50 9.23 -43.10 -26.77
C VAL A 50 9.89 -42.78 -25.42
N ASN A 51 10.59 -43.73 -24.81
CA ASN A 51 11.24 -43.58 -23.49
C ASN A 51 10.29 -43.18 -22.34
N SER A 52 8.98 -43.44 -22.45
CA SER A 52 8.02 -43.09 -21.41
C SER A 52 7.82 -44.20 -20.37
N ILE A 53 7.51 -43.83 -19.13
CA ILE A 53 7.35 -44.73 -17.99
C ILE A 53 5.97 -44.54 -17.35
N ILE A 54 5.28 -45.65 -17.10
CA ILE A 54 4.05 -45.71 -16.30
C ILE A 54 4.34 -46.51 -15.04
N GLN A 55 3.98 -46.00 -13.86
CA GLN A 55 3.90 -46.77 -12.61
C GLN A 55 2.45 -47.14 -12.30
N ASN A 56 2.20 -48.38 -11.84
CA ASN A 56 0.88 -48.94 -11.53
C ASN A 56 -0.03 -49.01 -12.77
N ASN A 57 0.34 -49.85 -13.73
CA ASN A 57 -0.28 -49.93 -15.05
C ASN A 57 -1.80 -50.25 -15.01
N GLU A 58 -2.26 -51.02 -14.01
CA GLU A 58 -3.67 -51.40 -13.84
C GLU A 58 -4.62 -50.25 -13.48
N THR A 59 -4.09 -49.05 -13.27
CA THR A 59 -4.87 -47.91 -12.76
C THR A 59 -5.30 -46.92 -13.83
N GLY A 60 -5.09 -47.23 -15.12
CA GLY A 60 -5.50 -46.41 -16.25
C GLY A 60 -4.62 -45.17 -16.49
N ASN A 61 -3.34 -45.26 -16.15
CA ASN A 61 -2.36 -44.21 -16.41
C ASN A 61 -1.97 -44.18 -17.90
N ILE A 62 -1.69 -42.99 -18.43
CA ILE A 62 -1.29 -42.78 -19.82
C ILE A 62 0.01 -41.96 -19.81
N ALA A 63 1.07 -42.48 -20.40
CA ALA A 63 2.29 -41.72 -20.71
C ALA A 63 2.49 -41.74 -22.23
N SER A 64 2.09 -40.66 -22.91
CA SER A 64 2.11 -40.58 -24.38
C SER A 64 3.15 -39.60 -24.93
N GLY A 65 3.70 -38.74 -24.08
CA GLY A 65 4.79 -37.83 -24.45
C GLY A 65 6.14 -38.52 -24.55
N LEU A 66 7.02 -38.01 -25.42
CA LEU A 66 8.43 -38.44 -25.45
C LEU A 66 9.06 -38.23 -24.08
N SER A 67 9.72 -39.25 -23.53
CA SER A 67 10.37 -39.24 -22.22
C SER A 67 9.46 -38.84 -21.05
N SER A 68 8.14 -39.09 -21.17
CA SER A 68 7.19 -38.70 -20.12
C SER A 68 7.04 -39.76 -19.02
N ILE A 69 6.65 -39.33 -17.81
CA ILE A 69 6.49 -40.20 -16.64
C ILE A 69 5.10 -40.02 -16.04
N ALA A 70 4.35 -41.12 -15.88
CA ALA A 70 3.02 -41.13 -15.30
C ALA A 70 2.95 -42.08 -14.09
N ILE A 71 2.70 -41.53 -12.90
CA ILE A 71 2.67 -42.27 -11.64
C ILE A 71 1.35 -42.04 -10.91
N GLY A 72 0.69 -43.10 -10.46
CA GLY A 72 -0.48 -43.00 -9.57
C GLY A 72 -1.69 -43.73 -10.13
N SER A 73 -2.84 -43.05 -10.27
CA SER A 73 -4.07 -43.67 -10.80
C SER A 73 -4.85 -42.71 -11.70
N GLY A 74 -5.16 -43.13 -12.92
CA GLY A 74 -5.86 -42.33 -13.92
C GLY A 74 -5.09 -41.07 -14.35
N THR A 75 -3.76 -41.11 -14.33
CA THR A 75 -2.92 -39.98 -14.70
C THR A 75 -2.69 -39.87 -16.20
N THR A 76 -2.30 -38.70 -16.69
CA THR A 76 -1.93 -38.50 -18.10
C THR A 76 -0.69 -37.61 -18.23
N ALA A 77 0.44 -38.18 -18.65
CA ALA A 77 1.66 -37.48 -19.05
C ALA A 77 1.70 -37.37 -20.58
N GLY A 78 1.02 -36.34 -21.09
CA GLY A 78 0.79 -36.13 -22.53
C GLY A 78 1.88 -35.36 -23.25
N GLY A 79 2.58 -34.46 -22.54
CA GLY A 79 3.61 -33.60 -23.13
C GLY A 79 4.98 -34.25 -23.20
N THR A 80 5.83 -33.78 -24.11
CA THR A 80 7.25 -34.16 -24.14
C THR A 80 7.91 -33.80 -22.83
N GLU A 81 8.68 -34.72 -22.25
CA GLU A 81 9.36 -34.58 -20.94
C GLU A 81 8.41 -34.16 -19.81
N SER A 82 7.13 -34.50 -19.92
CA SER A 82 6.15 -34.22 -18.88
C SER A 82 6.22 -35.24 -17.74
N PHE A 83 5.95 -34.78 -16.52
CA PHE A 83 5.94 -35.62 -15.33
C PHE A 83 4.63 -35.44 -14.57
N VAL A 84 3.96 -36.55 -14.25
CA VAL A 84 2.75 -36.53 -13.42
C VAL A 84 2.82 -37.57 -12.31
N ILE A 85 2.45 -37.15 -11.11
CA ILE A 85 2.28 -38.03 -9.94
C ILE A 85 0.94 -37.76 -9.23
N GLY A 86 0.18 -38.80 -8.93
CA GLY A 86 -1.02 -38.71 -8.10
C GLY A 86 -2.28 -39.26 -8.78
N LYS A 87 -3.46 -38.84 -8.35
CA LYS A 87 -4.73 -39.43 -8.83
C LYS A 87 -5.47 -38.46 -9.74
N SER A 88 -5.83 -38.92 -10.94
CA SER A 88 -6.58 -38.15 -11.95
C SER A 88 -5.90 -36.87 -12.41
N SER A 89 -4.58 -36.76 -12.22
CA SER A 89 -3.79 -35.58 -12.59
C SER A 89 -3.25 -35.68 -14.01
N LYS A 90 -3.02 -34.54 -14.66
CA LYS A 90 -2.65 -34.47 -16.08
C LYS A 90 -1.56 -33.43 -16.35
N ALA A 91 -0.40 -33.87 -16.81
CA ALA A 91 0.68 -33.04 -17.34
C ALA A 91 0.65 -33.12 -18.88
N ILE A 92 -0.05 -32.19 -19.54
CA ILE A 92 -0.33 -32.21 -20.98
C ILE A 92 0.67 -31.35 -21.76
N GLY A 93 1.14 -30.25 -21.18
CA GLY A 93 2.13 -29.38 -21.84
C GLY A 93 3.52 -29.99 -21.91
N ASN A 94 4.32 -29.59 -22.89
CA ASN A 94 5.74 -29.98 -22.93
C ASN A 94 6.47 -29.43 -21.71
N PHE A 95 7.39 -30.22 -21.14
CA PHE A 95 8.14 -29.91 -19.92
C PHE A 95 7.26 -29.58 -18.70
N SER A 96 6.00 -30.02 -18.72
CA SER A 96 5.05 -29.72 -17.64
C SER A 96 5.14 -30.72 -16.49
N PHE A 97 4.81 -30.25 -15.29
CA PHE A 97 4.81 -31.06 -14.08
C PHE A 97 3.47 -30.96 -13.35
N SER A 98 2.86 -32.09 -12.99
CA SER A 98 1.64 -32.15 -12.18
C SER A 98 1.76 -33.10 -11.00
N SER A 99 1.40 -32.68 -9.79
CA SER A 99 1.46 -33.52 -8.59
C SER A 99 0.23 -33.41 -7.70
N GLY A 100 -0.37 -34.54 -7.29
CA GLY A 100 -1.48 -34.57 -6.34
C GLY A 100 -2.79 -35.09 -6.93
N PHE A 101 -3.92 -34.58 -6.47
CA PHE A 101 -5.26 -35.07 -6.88
C PHE A 101 -5.91 -34.10 -7.87
N ALA A 102 -6.27 -34.60 -9.05
CA ALA A 102 -6.97 -33.86 -10.10
C ALA A 102 -6.28 -32.55 -10.51
N CYS A 103 -4.95 -32.55 -10.55
CA CYS A 103 -4.16 -31.39 -10.99
C CYS A 103 -4.03 -31.37 -12.52
N LEU A 104 -3.93 -30.18 -13.11
CA LEU A 104 -3.79 -30.00 -14.56
C LEU A 104 -2.65 -29.02 -14.88
N SER A 105 -1.64 -29.46 -15.62
CA SER A 105 -0.61 -28.62 -16.22
C SER A 105 -0.70 -28.73 -17.74
N SER A 106 -1.43 -27.83 -18.40
CA SER A 106 -1.63 -27.88 -19.87
C SER A 106 -0.76 -26.90 -20.65
N GLY A 107 -0.15 -25.92 -19.99
CA GLY A 107 0.80 -25.02 -20.63
C GLY A 107 2.20 -25.62 -20.78
N ILE A 108 2.98 -25.10 -21.73
CA ILE A 108 4.40 -25.45 -21.85
C ILE A 108 5.12 -24.97 -20.59
N GLU A 109 6.02 -25.80 -20.02
CA GLU A 109 6.75 -25.49 -18.78
C GLU A 109 5.85 -25.15 -17.58
N SER A 110 4.58 -25.57 -17.61
CA SER A 110 3.64 -25.29 -16.53
C SER A 110 3.79 -26.26 -15.36
N PHE A 111 3.52 -25.75 -14.16
CA PHE A 111 3.65 -26.51 -12.91
C PHE A 111 2.34 -26.46 -12.13
N SER A 112 1.80 -27.62 -11.75
CA SER A 112 0.64 -27.69 -10.85
C SER A 112 0.88 -28.69 -9.72
N SER A 113 0.55 -28.33 -8.48
CA SER A 113 0.68 -29.25 -7.34
C SER A 113 -0.36 -29.02 -6.26
N GLY A 114 -1.02 -30.09 -5.81
CA GLY A 114 -1.96 -30.08 -4.69
C GLY A 114 -3.29 -30.80 -4.96
N PHE A 115 -4.42 -30.13 -4.74
CA PHE A 115 -5.77 -30.67 -4.95
C PHE A 115 -6.54 -29.77 -5.90
N LYS A 116 -6.94 -30.28 -7.07
CA LYS A 116 -7.69 -29.54 -8.10
C LYS A 116 -7.00 -28.25 -8.56
N THR A 117 -5.67 -28.24 -8.65
CA THR A 117 -4.93 -27.10 -9.17
C THR A 117 -4.88 -27.13 -10.70
N SER A 118 -4.79 -25.97 -11.33
CA SER A 118 -4.70 -25.86 -12.79
C SER A 118 -3.73 -24.75 -13.20
N ALA A 119 -2.74 -25.09 -14.03
CA ALA A 119 -1.83 -24.18 -14.69
C ALA A 119 -2.01 -24.36 -16.21
N THR A 120 -2.77 -23.47 -16.85
CA THR A 120 -3.32 -23.73 -18.19
C THR A 120 -2.53 -23.10 -19.34
N THR A 121 -1.63 -22.19 -19.02
CA THR A 121 -0.86 -21.35 -19.94
C THR A 121 0.64 -21.54 -19.75
N ASN A 122 1.43 -21.08 -20.72
CA ASN A 122 2.88 -21.26 -20.71
C ASN A 122 3.50 -20.67 -19.45
N THR A 123 4.44 -21.41 -18.87
CA THR A 123 5.21 -21.11 -17.65
C THR A 123 4.35 -20.74 -16.43
N ALA A 124 3.06 -21.07 -16.46
CA ALA A 124 2.15 -20.81 -15.35
C ALA A 124 2.40 -21.79 -14.20
N VAL A 125 2.22 -21.33 -12.96
CA VAL A 125 2.46 -22.11 -11.75
C VAL A 125 1.25 -22.05 -10.83
N SER A 126 0.72 -23.20 -10.43
CA SER A 126 -0.51 -23.31 -9.63
C SER A 126 -0.32 -24.28 -8.45
N LEU A 127 -0.33 -23.78 -7.22
CA LEU A 127 0.03 -24.53 -6.01
C LEU A 127 -1.05 -24.41 -4.92
N GLY A 128 -1.55 -25.54 -4.42
CA GLY A 128 -2.45 -25.58 -3.26
C GLY A 128 -3.78 -26.29 -3.52
N ASN A 129 -4.91 -25.69 -3.14
CA ASN A 129 -6.23 -26.28 -3.26
C ASN A 129 -7.14 -25.43 -4.15
N SER A 130 -7.61 -26.00 -5.26
CA SER A 130 -8.54 -25.36 -6.19
C SER A 130 -7.98 -24.05 -6.79
N THR A 131 -6.68 -23.99 -7.03
CA THR A 131 -5.99 -22.81 -7.60
C THR A 131 -6.00 -22.83 -9.13
N LEU A 132 -6.06 -21.65 -9.76
CA LEU A 132 -6.03 -21.48 -11.21
C LEU A 132 -5.00 -20.41 -11.62
N ALA A 133 -3.96 -20.83 -12.32
CA ALA A 133 -3.03 -19.95 -13.03
C ALA A 133 -3.33 -20.04 -14.53
N SER A 134 -4.02 -19.03 -15.08
CA SER A 134 -4.49 -19.01 -16.47
C SER A 134 -3.92 -17.87 -17.31
N GLY A 135 -3.05 -17.04 -16.73
CA GLY A 135 -2.25 -16.05 -17.44
C GLY A 135 -0.89 -16.62 -17.83
N THR A 136 -0.31 -16.15 -18.93
CA THR A 136 1.07 -16.54 -19.28
C THR A 136 2.02 -16.05 -18.20
N GLN A 137 2.97 -16.89 -17.77
CA GLN A 137 3.89 -16.58 -16.65
C GLN A 137 3.17 -16.23 -15.33
N SER A 138 1.91 -16.64 -15.13
CA SER A 138 1.18 -16.32 -13.90
C SER A 138 1.44 -17.31 -12.76
N LEU A 139 1.30 -16.84 -11.53
CA LEU A 139 1.54 -17.60 -10.30
C LEU A 139 0.31 -17.58 -9.40
N ALA A 140 -0.32 -18.72 -9.14
CA ALA A 140 -1.43 -18.87 -8.20
C ALA A 140 -1.03 -19.80 -7.03
N ILE A 141 -1.03 -19.30 -5.80
CA ILE A 141 -0.65 -20.08 -4.60
C ILE A 141 -1.71 -19.95 -3.49
N GLY A 142 -2.21 -21.07 -2.97
CA GLY A 142 -3.03 -21.12 -1.76
C GLY A 142 -4.35 -21.87 -1.95
N THR A 143 -5.47 -21.30 -1.50
CA THR A 143 -6.79 -21.94 -1.56
C THR A 143 -7.77 -21.11 -2.36
N SER A 144 -8.27 -21.65 -3.47
CA SER A 144 -9.21 -20.99 -4.39
C SER A 144 -8.66 -19.67 -4.93
N THR A 145 -7.35 -19.60 -5.23
CA THR A 145 -6.70 -18.44 -5.81
C THR A 145 -6.74 -18.48 -7.33
N ILE A 146 -6.84 -17.31 -7.97
CA ILE A 146 -6.89 -17.15 -9.42
C ILE A 146 -5.84 -16.10 -9.84
N ALA A 147 -4.97 -16.46 -10.79
CA ALA A 147 -4.02 -15.56 -11.44
C ALA A 147 -4.24 -15.62 -12.96
N SER A 148 -5.07 -14.72 -13.50
CA SER A 148 -5.54 -14.74 -14.89
C SER A 148 -4.84 -13.71 -15.79
N GLY A 149 -4.25 -12.65 -15.22
CA GLY A 149 -3.44 -11.70 -15.98
C GLY A 149 -2.08 -12.26 -16.42
N THR A 150 -1.51 -11.75 -17.51
CA THR A 150 -0.13 -12.08 -17.91
C THR A 150 0.84 -11.55 -16.86
N ASP A 151 1.85 -12.33 -16.46
CA ASP A 151 2.81 -11.99 -15.39
C ASP A 151 2.15 -11.68 -14.03
N SER A 152 0.92 -12.14 -13.80
CA SER A 152 0.18 -11.86 -12.57
C SER A 152 0.55 -12.83 -11.43
N VAL A 153 0.44 -12.35 -10.20
CA VAL A 153 0.68 -13.15 -8.99
C VAL A 153 -0.52 -13.08 -8.07
N SER A 154 -1.10 -14.22 -7.72
CA SER A 154 -2.16 -14.35 -6.73
C SER A 154 -1.78 -15.32 -5.63
N GLN A 155 -1.74 -14.86 -4.39
CA GLN A 155 -1.37 -15.67 -3.24
C GLN A 155 -2.33 -15.47 -2.07
N GLY A 156 -2.77 -16.58 -1.45
CA GLY A 156 -3.55 -16.58 -0.21
C GLY A 156 -4.84 -17.40 -0.30
N ASN A 157 -5.97 -16.83 0.11
CA ASN A 157 -7.26 -17.52 0.07
C ASN A 157 -8.29 -16.66 -0.65
N LEU A 158 -8.92 -17.19 -1.70
CA LEU A 158 -9.86 -16.44 -2.55
C LEU A 158 -9.24 -15.16 -3.14
N SER A 159 -7.92 -15.13 -3.31
CA SER A 159 -7.22 -14.01 -3.93
C SER A 159 -7.32 -14.11 -5.46
N VAL A 160 -7.48 -12.97 -6.13
CA VAL A 160 -7.68 -12.88 -7.58
C VAL A 160 -6.81 -11.78 -8.17
N ALA A 161 -5.91 -12.15 -9.08
CA ALA A 161 -5.09 -11.23 -9.87
C ALA A 161 -5.49 -11.31 -11.34
N GLU A 162 -6.26 -10.33 -11.81
CA GLU A 162 -6.89 -10.28 -13.14
C GLU A 162 -6.12 -9.38 -14.13
N GLY A 163 -5.54 -8.29 -13.65
CA GLY A 163 -4.78 -7.37 -14.50
C GLY A 163 -3.42 -7.95 -14.93
N ASN A 164 -2.88 -7.48 -16.05
CA ASN A 164 -1.53 -7.84 -16.45
C ASN A 164 -0.51 -7.23 -15.48
N ARG A 165 0.51 -7.99 -15.09
CA ARG A 165 1.52 -7.63 -14.07
C ARG A 165 0.88 -7.26 -12.73
N SER A 166 -0.35 -7.71 -12.46
CA SER A 166 -1.05 -7.45 -11.21
C SER A 166 -0.63 -8.42 -10.11
N ILE A 167 -0.72 -7.97 -8.86
CA ILE A 167 -0.34 -8.76 -7.69
C ILE A 167 -1.44 -8.69 -6.63
N ALA A 168 -2.04 -9.83 -6.28
CA ALA A 168 -3.07 -9.95 -5.24
C ALA A 168 -2.61 -10.88 -4.11
N LEU A 169 -2.37 -10.34 -2.91
CA LEU A 169 -1.81 -11.06 -1.75
C LEU A 169 -2.72 -10.97 -0.52
N GLY A 170 -3.34 -12.08 -0.13
CA GLY A 170 -4.07 -12.17 1.13
C GLY A 170 -5.37 -12.93 1.02
N ASN A 171 -6.36 -12.50 1.80
CA ASN A 171 -7.65 -13.18 1.86
C ASN A 171 -8.74 -12.32 1.19
N THR A 172 -9.38 -12.88 0.16
CA THR A 172 -10.42 -12.21 -0.63
C THR A 172 -9.91 -10.92 -1.29
N THR A 173 -8.65 -10.86 -1.70
CA THR A 173 -8.05 -9.70 -2.37
C THR A 173 -8.27 -9.76 -3.88
N LEU A 174 -8.50 -8.61 -4.52
CA LEU A 174 -8.70 -8.48 -5.97
C LEU A 174 -7.78 -7.40 -6.56
N ALA A 175 -6.93 -7.77 -7.50
CA ALA A 175 -6.12 -6.83 -8.30
C ALA A 175 -6.53 -6.97 -9.77
N SER A 176 -7.48 -6.15 -10.23
CA SER A 176 -8.04 -6.23 -11.60
C SER A 176 -7.51 -5.17 -12.56
N GLY A 177 -6.88 -4.12 -12.06
CA GLY A 177 -6.17 -3.15 -12.90
C GLY A 177 -4.82 -3.68 -13.42
N ASP A 178 -4.40 -3.26 -14.60
CA ASP A 178 -3.04 -3.53 -15.09
C ASP A 178 -1.99 -2.84 -14.19
N ASP A 179 -0.88 -3.52 -13.91
CA ASP A 179 0.16 -3.04 -12.99
C ASP A 179 -0.37 -2.71 -11.58
N SER A 180 -1.49 -3.33 -11.17
CA SER A 180 -2.10 -3.07 -9.87
C SER A 180 -1.59 -4.01 -8.77
N PHE A 181 -1.70 -3.57 -7.52
CA PHE A 181 -1.31 -4.34 -6.35
C PHE A 181 -2.42 -4.31 -5.30
N ALA A 182 -2.83 -5.46 -4.77
CA ALA A 182 -3.80 -5.53 -3.69
C ALA A 182 -3.32 -6.50 -2.60
N GLN A 183 -3.09 -5.99 -1.39
CA GLN A 183 -2.64 -6.80 -0.25
C GLN A 183 -3.49 -6.54 0.99
N GLY A 184 -3.92 -7.61 1.67
CA GLY A 184 -4.63 -7.52 2.95
C GLY A 184 -5.84 -8.45 3.05
N PHE A 185 -6.93 -7.95 3.62
CA PHE A 185 -8.19 -8.68 3.73
C PHE A 185 -9.30 -7.92 3.01
N LYS A 186 -9.91 -8.53 1.98
CA LYS A 186 -10.97 -7.90 1.18
C LYS A 186 -10.56 -6.59 0.51
N ASN A 187 -9.30 -6.46 0.13
CA ASN A 187 -8.82 -5.27 -0.56
C ASN A 187 -8.95 -5.43 -2.08
N THR A 188 -9.30 -4.34 -2.75
CA THR A 188 -9.54 -4.30 -4.19
C THR A 188 -8.74 -3.16 -4.86
N SER A 189 -8.06 -3.45 -5.96
CA SER A 189 -7.38 -2.46 -6.80
C SER A 189 -7.85 -2.63 -8.24
N GLU A 190 -8.88 -1.85 -8.64
CA GLU A 190 -9.54 -2.01 -9.95
C GLU A 190 -8.87 -1.24 -11.07
N GLU A 191 -7.97 -0.32 -10.72
CA GLU A 191 -7.43 0.68 -11.62
C GLU A 191 -5.97 0.43 -12.01
N SER A 192 -5.57 0.94 -13.17
CA SER A 192 -4.21 0.77 -13.64
C SER A 192 -3.20 1.48 -12.74
N ARG A 193 -2.07 0.83 -12.45
CA ARG A 193 -1.01 1.34 -11.56
C ARG A 193 -1.51 1.72 -10.17
N SER A 194 -2.58 1.07 -9.70
CA SER A 194 -3.18 1.33 -8.39
C SER A 194 -2.70 0.33 -7.34
N ALA A 195 -2.59 0.74 -6.07
CA ALA A 195 -2.11 -0.13 -5.02
C ALA A 195 -2.91 -0.02 -3.71
N THR A 196 -3.42 -1.13 -3.18
CA THR A 196 -3.97 -1.21 -1.81
C THR A 196 -3.00 -2.02 -0.93
N LEU A 197 -2.43 -1.39 0.09
CA LEU A 197 -1.34 -1.92 0.91
C LEU A 197 -1.79 -2.14 2.36
N GLY A 198 -2.15 -3.37 2.70
CA GLY A 198 -2.60 -3.75 4.04
C GLY A 198 -3.99 -3.23 4.40
N GLY A 199 -4.39 -3.41 5.66
CA GLY A 199 -5.73 -3.03 6.12
C GLY A 199 -6.83 -4.01 5.66
N GLN A 200 -8.07 -3.54 5.71
CA GLN A 200 -9.26 -4.35 5.42
C GLN A 200 -10.30 -3.59 4.59
N GLN A 201 -10.93 -4.24 3.62
CA GLN A 201 -12.04 -3.66 2.85
C GLN A 201 -11.69 -2.32 2.15
N ASN A 202 -10.43 -2.13 1.80
CA ASN A 202 -9.99 -0.95 1.06
C ASN A 202 -10.19 -1.18 -0.43
N SER A 203 -10.57 -0.14 -1.17
CA SER A 203 -10.78 -0.22 -2.61
C SER A 203 -10.16 0.96 -3.33
N ILE A 204 -9.58 0.72 -4.50
CA ILE A 204 -9.37 1.75 -5.50
C ILE A 204 -10.37 1.50 -6.62
N LEU A 205 -11.37 2.37 -6.66
CA LEU A 205 -12.51 2.37 -7.56
C LEU A 205 -12.17 3.10 -8.87
N PRO A 206 -13.04 3.01 -9.89
CA PRO A 206 -12.85 3.67 -11.16
C PRO A 206 -12.52 5.17 -11.02
N GLY A 207 -11.49 5.61 -11.76
CA GLY A 207 -10.93 6.96 -11.68
C GLY A 207 -9.73 7.11 -10.73
N GLY A 208 -9.44 6.09 -9.92
CA GLY A 208 -8.26 6.03 -9.05
C GLY A 208 -6.95 5.58 -9.73
N THR A 209 -6.76 5.86 -11.02
CA THR A 209 -5.54 5.49 -11.74
C THR A 209 -4.30 6.10 -11.07
N ASN A 210 -3.22 5.32 -10.95
CA ASN A 210 -1.97 5.77 -10.32
C ASN A 210 -2.12 6.21 -8.85
N SER A 211 -3.04 5.58 -8.10
CA SER A 211 -3.33 5.93 -6.71
C SER A 211 -2.98 4.79 -5.75
N VAL A 212 -2.82 5.12 -4.46
CA VAL A 212 -2.43 4.16 -3.43
C VAL A 212 -3.32 4.32 -2.20
N VAL A 213 -3.81 3.23 -1.62
CA VAL A 213 -4.40 3.20 -0.28
C VAL A 213 -3.45 2.46 0.65
N ILE A 214 -3.11 3.02 1.80
CA ILE A 214 -2.17 2.41 2.77
C ILE A 214 -2.87 2.21 4.12
N GLY A 215 -3.04 0.94 4.50
CA GLY A 215 -3.63 0.52 5.78
C GLY A 215 -5.10 0.91 5.92
N GLY A 216 -5.58 0.95 7.17
CA GLY A 216 -6.95 1.37 7.49
C GLY A 216 -8.03 0.33 7.17
N THR A 217 -9.29 0.76 7.29
CA THR A 217 -10.47 -0.06 7.01
C THR A 217 -11.48 0.74 6.21
N GLY A 218 -11.98 0.19 5.10
CA GLY A 218 -13.09 0.78 4.34
C GLY A 218 -12.73 2.03 3.54
N ILE A 219 -11.46 2.26 3.23
CA ILE A 219 -11.02 3.43 2.48
C ILE A 219 -11.27 3.18 0.98
N SER A 220 -11.98 4.11 0.33
CA SER A 220 -12.26 4.06 -1.10
C SER A 220 -11.56 5.21 -1.82
N GLY A 221 -10.58 4.88 -2.65
CA GLY A 221 -9.90 5.83 -3.53
C GLY A 221 -10.54 5.89 -4.91
N ASN A 222 -10.70 7.08 -5.47
CA ASN A 222 -11.36 7.29 -6.77
C ASN A 222 -10.83 8.51 -7.55
N SER A 223 -9.77 9.15 -7.05
CA SER A 223 -9.12 10.28 -7.66
C SER A 223 -7.75 9.84 -8.15
N PRO A 224 -7.32 10.25 -9.35
CA PRO A 224 -6.04 9.80 -9.89
C PRO A 224 -4.88 10.44 -9.14
N ASN A 225 -3.70 9.81 -9.19
CA ASN A 225 -2.46 10.33 -8.58
C ASN A 225 -2.60 10.69 -7.08
N THR A 226 -3.39 9.93 -6.32
CA THR A 226 -3.73 10.25 -4.94
C THR A 226 -3.29 9.14 -3.99
N VAL A 227 -2.74 9.50 -2.83
CA VAL A 227 -2.47 8.55 -1.74
C VAL A 227 -3.50 8.74 -0.63
N TYR A 228 -4.20 7.66 -0.31
CA TYR A 228 -5.20 7.59 0.74
C TYR A 228 -4.64 6.88 1.97
N PHE A 229 -4.84 7.47 3.13
CA PHE A 229 -4.49 6.90 4.43
C PHE A 229 -5.70 6.95 5.36
N PRO A 230 -5.78 6.09 6.38
CA PRO A 230 -6.74 6.27 7.47
C PRO A 230 -6.43 7.57 8.24
N THR A 231 -7.30 7.97 9.15
CA THR A 231 -6.98 9.03 10.12
C THR A 231 -5.71 8.69 10.87
N LEU A 232 -4.67 9.52 10.69
CA LEU A 232 -3.38 9.35 11.32
C LEU A 232 -3.36 10.09 12.66
N LYS A 233 -2.70 9.51 13.67
CA LYS A 233 -2.41 10.22 14.93
C LYS A 233 -1.33 11.29 14.74
N GLY A 234 -0.49 11.14 13.72
CA GLY A 234 0.57 12.07 13.36
C GLY A 234 1.24 11.61 12.06
N LEU A 235 1.81 12.55 11.34
CA LEU A 235 2.63 12.31 10.14
C LEU A 235 4.05 12.77 10.46
N TYR A 236 4.98 11.81 10.54
CA TYR A 236 6.39 12.10 10.80
C TYR A 236 7.15 12.14 9.48
N ILE A 237 7.72 13.30 9.15
CA ILE A 237 8.49 13.53 7.93
C ILE A 237 9.93 13.87 8.36
N THR A 238 10.89 13.05 7.93
CA THR A 238 12.31 13.19 8.32
C THR A 238 13.09 14.17 7.44
N GLY A 239 12.43 14.83 6.49
CA GLY A 239 13.02 15.84 5.61
C GLY A 239 12.30 17.19 5.72
N ASP A 240 12.97 18.25 5.28
CA ASP A 240 12.60 19.63 5.61
C ASP A 240 11.42 20.20 4.80
N THR A 241 10.77 19.43 3.92
CA THR A 241 9.75 20.00 3.02
C THR A 241 8.61 19.03 2.70
N LEU A 242 7.41 19.40 3.11
CA LEU A 242 6.14 18.90 2.57
C LEU A 242 5.59 19.97 1.62
N SER A 243 5.84 19.84 0.32
CA SER A 243 5.29 20.74 -0.71
C SER A 243 4.09 20.05 -1.38
N ALA A 244 2.91 20.66 -1.31
CA ALA A 244 1.71 20.18 -1.98
C ALA A 244 0.91 21.38 -2.54
N THR A 245 0.48 21.27 -3.80
CA THR A 245 -0.30 22.29 -4.50
C THR A 245 -1.74 22.42 -3.99
N THR A 246 -2.23 21.45 -3.22
CA THR A 246 -3.53 21.49 -2.54
C THR A 246 -3.46 20.64 -1.27
N ILE A 247 -3.20 21.27 -0.12
CA ILE A 247 -3.34 20.61 1.18
C ILE A 247 -4.78 20.85 1.63
N ASN A 248 -5.62 19.80 1.67
CA ASN A 248 -6.86 19.86 2.43
C ASN A 248 -6.47 19.75 3.91
N THR A 249 -6.27 20.91 4.56
CA THR A 249 -5.65 21.04 5.89
C THR A 249 -6.58 20.54 7.00
N GLN A 250 -6.75 19.23 7.11
CA GLN A 250 -7.06 18.58 8.40
C GLN A 250 -5.80 17.98 9.07
N ILE A 251 -4.61 18.23 8.49
CA ILE A 251 -3.33 17.68 8.99
C ILE A 251 -2.77 18.51 10.16
N LEU A 252 -3.28 19.71 10.45
CA LEU A 252 -2.76 20.58 11.52
C LEU A 252 -3.69 20.61 12.74
N SER A 253 -3.79 19.51 13.48
CA SER A 253 -4.16 19.54 14.90
C SER A 253 -2.97 19.15 15.78
N ALA A 254 -1.80 19.72 15.50
CA ALA A 254 -0.65 19.56 16.37
C ALA A 254 -0.74 20.63 17.46
N THR A 255 -0.87 20.21 18.72
CA THR A 255 -0.76 21.05 19.93
C THR A 255 0.63 21.70 20.11
N SER A 256 1.54 21.53 19.15
CA SER A 256 2.83 22.21 19.08
C SER A 256 3.43 22.03 17.69
N ILE A 257 3.37 23.07 16.86
CA ILE A 257 4.25 23.17 15.69
C ILE A 257 5.59 23.67 16.22
N SER A 258 6.56 22.76 16.38
CA SER A 258 7.96 23.09 16.73
C SER A 258 8.81 23.28 15.47
N ALA A 259 8.24 23.85 14.41
CA ALA A 259 8.99 24.23 13.22
C ALA A 259 9.42 25.69 13.35
N ASN A 260 10.68 26.01 13.08
CA ASN A 260 11.21 27.38 13.11
C ASN A 260 10.54 28.32 12.09
N THR A 261 9.75 27.81 11.14
CA THR A 261 9.05 28.61 10.14
C THR A 261 7.82 27.87 9.63
N LEU A 262 6.65 28.52 9.67
CA LEU A 262 5.41 28.09 9.01
C LEU A 262 5.12 29.06 7.86
N LEU A 263 5.26 28.62 6.61
CA LEU A 263 4.93 29.43 5.44
C LEU A 263 3.45 29.23 5.09
N VAL A 264 2.61 30.25 5.29
CA VAL A 264 1.19 30.24 4.92
C VAL A 264 0.96 31.21 3.77
N SER A 265 0.42 30.75 2.64
CA SER A 265 0.00 31.60 1.52
C SER A 265 -1.52 31.73 1.48
N GLY A 266 -2.05 32.95 1.35
CA GLY A 266 -3.49 33.23 1.31
C GLY A 266 -4.06 33.73 2.65
N THR A 267 -5.38 33.70 2.83
CA THR A 267 -6.06 34.09 4.07
C THR A 267 -5.87 33.01 5.15
N SER A 268 -5.30 33.39 6.29
CA SER A 268 -5.10 32.52 7.46
C SER A 268 -5.94 32.99 8.64
N GLU A 269 -6.68 32.08 9.26
CA GLU A 269 -7.36 32.33 10.54
C GLU A 269 -6.51 31.72 11.67
N ILE A 270 -6.05 32.56 12.60
CA ILE A 270 -5.32 32.12 13.80
C ILE A 270 -6.25 32.27 14.99
N VAL A 271 -6.60 31.15 15.64
CA VAL A 271 -7.45 31.15 16.84
C VAL A 271 -6.58 30.89 18.07
N HIS A 272 -6.41 31.90 18.91
CA HIS A 272 -5.67 31.81 20.17
C HIS A 272 -6.63 31.66 21.36
N PHE A 273 -6.43 30.63 22.19
CA PHE A 273 -7.20 30.41 23.41
C PHE A 273 -6.30 30.62 24.64
N ALA A 274 -6.54 31.71 25.38
CA ALA A 274 -5.92 31.94 26.68
C ALA A 274 -6.48 30.93 27.70
N LYS A 275 -5.60 30.23 28.44
CA LYS A 275 -6.00 29.19 29.39
C LYS A 275 -6.27 29.74 30.79
N ASN A 276 -5.64 30.85 31.17
CA ASN A 276 -5.80 31.52 32.47
C ASN A 276 -6.19 32.99 32.27
N SER A 277 -6.79 33.60 33.30
CA SER A 277 -6.85 35.07 33.41
C SER A 277 -5.42 35.61 33.43
N ASP A 278 -5.14 36.61 32.59
CA ASP A 278 -3.85 37.28 32.40
C ASP A 278 -2.87 36.62 31.39
N ASP A 279 -3.22 35.51 30.74
CA ASP A 279 -2.46 34.96 29.60
C ASP A 279 -2.88 35.67 28.28
N HIS A 280 -2.43 36.90 28.05
CA HIS A 280 -2.87 37.70 26.89
C HIS A 280 -1.77 38.19 25.95
N ALA A 281 -0.64 37.48 25.86
CA ALA A 281 0.36 37.78 24.84
C ALA A 281 0.14 36.90 23.60
N PHE A 282 -0.62 37.40 22.63
CA PHE A 282 -0.54 36.92 21.26
C PHE A 282 0.39 37.87 20.49
N GLU A 283 1.64 37.45 20.34
CA GLU A 283 2.67 38.19 19.62
C GLU A 283 2.77 37.67 18.19
N ILE A 284 2.75 38.58 17.22
CA ILE A 284 3.07 38.28 15.83
C ILE A 284 4.37 39.01 15.51
N ASP A 285 5.48 38.25 15.44
CA ASP A 285 6.75 38.73 14.91
C ASP A 285 6.77 38.59 13.38
N VAL A 286 6.89 39.71 12.68
CA VAL A 286 6.96 39.73 11.22
C VAL A 286 8.37 40.07 10.78
N ASN A 287 9.11 39.07 10.30
CA ASN A 287 10.43 39.30 9.73
C ASN A 287 10.31 39.63 8.23
N ALA A 288 10.37 40.93 7.89
CA ALA A 288 10.32 41.40 6.50
C ALA A 288 11.66 41.25 5.74
N LYS A 289 12.72 40.71 6.38
CA LYS A 289 14.07 40.65 5.82
C LYS A 289 14.11 39.93 4.47
N GLY A 290 14.32 40.70 3.40
CA GLY A 290 14.48 40.19 2.04
C GLY A 290 13.19 39.86 1.29
N PHE A 291 12.02 40.14 1.87
CA PHE A 291 10.71 39.77 1.29
C PHE A 291 9.84 40.95 0.83
N GLY A 292 10.29 42.20 1.00
CA GLY A 292 9.58 43.41 0.52
C GLY A 292 8.50 43.94 1.48
N ASP A 293 7.57 44.75 0.96
CA ASP A 293 6.53 45.42 1.75
C ASP A 293 5.63 44.42 2.51
N VAL A 294 5.42 44.65 3.80
CA VAL A 294 4.40 43.96 4.60
C VAL A 294 3.04 44.62 4.31
N ASN A 295 2.35 44.14 3.28
CA ASN A 295 1.05 44.67 2.88
C ASN A 295 -0.06 44.17 3.83
N ALA A 296 -0.38 45.00 4.84
CA ALA A 296 -1.60 45.00 5.65
C ALA A 296 -1.98 43.67 6.33
N GLN A 297 -1.72 43.57 7.64
CA GLN A 297 -2.33 42.52 8.47
C GLN A 297 -3.70 42.98 8.97
N HIS A 298 -4.77 42.34 8.50
CA HIS A 298 -6.09 42.53 9.08
C HIS A 298 -6.23 41.62 10.31
N ILE A 299 -5.97 42.18 11.49
CA ILE A 299 -6.09 41.47 12.77
C ILE A 299 -7.44 41.82 13.40
N SER A 300 -8.41 40.91 13.32
CA SER A 300 -9.71 41.07 13.97
C SER A 300 -9.64 40.48 15.38
N TYR A 301 -9.26 41.30 16.37
CA TYR A 301 -9.14 40.87 17.75
C TYR A 301 -10.47 41.04 18.50
N VAL A 302 -11.09 39.93 18.91
CA VAL A 302 -12.33 39.95 19.70
C VAL A 302 -12.00 39.61 21.14
N THR A 303 -12.02 40.60 22.03
CA THR A 303 -11.86 40.39 23.47
C THR A 303 -13.20 40.04 24.12
N GLY A 304 -13.18 39.20 25.16
CA GLY A 304 -14.30 39.11 26.10
C GLY A 304 -14.49 40.41 26.91
N ALA A 305 -15.49 40.43 27.80
CA ALA A 305 -15.71 41.58 28.68
C ALA A 305 -14.47 41.86 29.56
N ILE A 306 -13.87 43.05 29.40
CA ILE A 306 -12.69 43.48 30.15
C ILE A 306 -13.16 44.13 31.44
N ILE A 307 -12.78 43.56 32.59
CA ILE A 307 -13.06 44.10 33.93
C ILE A 307 -12.03 45.16 34.29
N SER A 308 -12.47 46.26 34.92
CA SER A 308 -11.76 47.54 35.04
C SER A 308 -10.55 47.57 36.00
N THR A 309 -9.96 46.42 36.34
CA THR A 309 -8.93 46.35 37.40
C THR A 309 -7.74 45.43 37.10
N SER A 310 -7.61 44.87 35.90
CA SER A 310 -6.45 44.05 35.51
C SER A 310 -5.70 44.68 34.35
N GLU A 311 -4.37 44.56 34.36
CA GLU A 311 -3.47 45.06 33.31
C GLU A 311 -3.89 44.54 31.93
N GLU A 312 -3.79 45.43 30.94
CA GLU A 312 -4.49 45.31 29.66
C GLU A 312 -3.80 44.33 28.70
N SER A 313 -4.63 43.61 27.94
CA SER A 313 -4.18 42.74 26.85
C SER A 313 -3.66 43.58 25.69
N VAL A 314 -2.36 43.51 25.43
CA VAL A 314 -1.72 44.22 24.31
C VAL A 314 -1.57 43.24 23.16
N LEU A 315 -2.21 43.53 22.02
CA LEU A 315 -1.77 42.98 20.74
C LEU A 315 -0.41 43.62 20.43
N LEU A 316 0.67 42.90 20.70
CA LEU A 316 2.02 43.30 20.33
C LEU A 316 2.29 42.81 18.91
N VAL A 317 2.19 43.74 17.95
CA VAL A 317 2.71 43.51 16.59
C VAL A 317 4.10 44.10 16.57
N ASN A 318 5.11 43.25 16.69
CA ASN A 318 6.50 43.66 16.55
C ASN A 318 6.92 43.47 15.09
N ILE A 319 7.21 44.59 14.43
CA ILE A 319 7.74 44.62 13.07
C ILE A 319 9.21 45.01 13.22
N ASP A 320 10.11 44.01 13.17
CA ASP A 320 11.54 44.27 13.25
C ASP A 320 12.04 44.86 11.92
N GLU A 321 12.33 46.16 11.94
CA GLU A 321 12.88 46.93 10.81
C GLU A 321 14.40 47.11 10.87
N ILE A 322 15.12 46.55 11.85
CA ILE A 322 16.50 46.96 12.19
C ILE A 322 17.51 46.87 11.02
N ASP A 323 17.20 46.15 9.93
CA ASP A 323 18.00 46.13 8.69
C ASP A 323 17.16 46.13 7.39
N SER A 324 15.93 46.68 7.39
CA SER A 324 15.09 46.72 6.17
C SER A 324 15.53 47.85 5.22
N ILE A 325 15.81 47.52 3.96
CA ILE A 325 16.29 48.45 2.91
C ILE A 325 15.16 49.28 2.26
N GLY A 326 14.02 49.41 2.93
CA GLY A 326 12.85 50.19 2.51
C GLY A 326 11.55 49.39 2.37
N GLY A 327 10.46 50.01 2.80
CA GLY A 327 9.06 49.60 2.64
C GLY A 327 8.15 50.40 3.59
N ASP A 328 6.99 50.87 3.13
CA ASP A 328 6.02 51.60 3.97
C ASP A 328 5.15 50.60 4.77
N VAL A 329 4.94 50.85 6.07
CA VAL A 329 3.93 50.13 6.89
C VAL A 329 2.58 50.86 6.76
N VAL A 330 1.69 50.40 5.86
CA VAL A 330 0.51 51.20 5.45
C VAL A 330 -0.80 50.85 6.19
N ALA A 331 -0.89 49.81 7.02
CA ALA A 331 -2.17 49.48 7.64
C ALA A 331 -2.06 48.71 8.97
N LEU A 332 -2.02 49.45 10.08
CA LEU A 332 -2.49 48.96 11.37
C LEU A 332 -3.87 49.57 11.61
N GLN A 333 -4.94 48.79 11.38
CA GLN A 333 -6.31 49.17 11.74
C GLN A 333 -6.79 48.25 12.85
N VAL A 334 -6.75 48.73 14.10
CA VAL A 334 -7.32 48.02 15.25
C VAL A 334 -8.79 48.43 15.39
N LEU A 335 -9.71 47.53 15.03
CA LEU A 335 -11.15 47.71 15.24
C LEU A 335 -11.55 46.94 16.51
N ALA A 336 -11.68 47.64 17.63
CA ALA A 336 -12.30 47.07 18.83
C ALA A 336 -13.81 46.96 18.60
N THR A 337 -14.32 45.75 18.32
CA THR A 337 -15.75 45.52 18.15
C THR A 337 -16.35 44.88 19.40
N SER A 338 -17.08 45.71 20.15
CA SER A 338 -17.94 45.45 21.31
C SER A 338 -17.24 45.42 22.70
N GLY A 339 -17.69 46.35 23.55
CA GLY A 339 -17.09 46.70 24.85
C GLY A 339 -16.74 48.20 24.86
N ASN A 340 -17.06 48.92 25.93
CA ASN A 340 -16.85 50.38 26.05
C ASN A 340 -15.36 50.78 26.18
N THR A 341 -14.45 50.07 25.52
CA THR A 341 -13.01 50.31 25.60
C THR A 341 -12.58 51.40 24.63
N ARG A 342 -11.97 52.46 25.18
CA ARG A 342 -11.28 53.50 24.42
C ARG A 342 -9.86 53.01 24.11
N THR A 343 -9.48 53.01 22.85
CA THR A 343 -8.11 52.70 22.41
C THR A 343 -7.20 53.89 22.67
N TYR A 344 -6.23 53.75 23.57
CA TYR A 344 -5.15 54.73 23.77
C TYR A 344 -3.84 54.13 23.25
N GLY A 345 -3.26 54.74 22.23
CA GLY A 345 -1.93 54.37 21.72
C GLY A 345 -1.94 53.74 20.34
N MET A 346 -2.11 54.58 19.31
CA MET A 346 -1.61 54.26 17.97
C MET A 346 -0.55 55.29 17.64
N GLY A 347 0.70 54.98 17.93
CA GLY A 347 1.85 55.79 17.51
C GLY A 347 2.06 55.57 16.02
N ILE A 348 1.72 56.57 15.21
CA ILE A 348 1.90 56.49 13.75
C ILE A 348 3.11 57.34 13.37
N GLY A 349 4.09 56.68 12.75
CA GLY A 349 5.33 57.28 12.25
C GLY A 349 5.08 58.30 11.13
N ALA A 350 6.08 59.16 10.94
CA ALA A 350 6.05 60.30 10.04
C ALA A 350 5.78 59.86 8.59
N THR A 351 4.63 60.22 8.02
CA THR A 351 4.41 60.88 6.70
C THR A 351 2.91 60.83 6.33
N ILE A 352 2.03 61.31 7.21
CA ILE A 352 0.65 61.63 6.84
C ILE A 352 0.42 63.13 7.08
N LYS A 353 -0.13 63.83 6.07
CA LYS A 353 -0.49 65.26 6.17
C LYS A 353 -1.38 65.52 7.40
N PRO A 354 -1.38 66.75 7.96
CA PRO A 354 -1.93 67.00 9.29
C PRO A 354 -3.39 66.58 9.41
N ILE A 355 -3.66 65.62 10.29
CA ILE A 355 -5.00 65.44 10.85
C ILE A 355 -5.23 66.64 11.77
N LYS A 356 -6.33 67.36 11.56
CA LYS A 356 -6.75 68.47 12.42
C LYS A 356 -7.09 67.94 13.80
N GLN A 357 -6.09 67.91 14.67
CA GLN A 357 -6.22 67.56 16.08
C GLN A 357 -6.83 68.76 16.81
N LEU A 358 -8.03 68.60 17.35
CA LEU A 358 -8.56 69.52 18.35
C LEU A 358 -8.04 69.04 19.72
N SER A 359 -6.79 69.37 20.02
CA SER A 359 -6.17 69.11 21.32
C SER A 359 -6.62 70.17 22.33
N GLY A 360 -7.34 69.77 23.37
CA GLY A 360 -7.32 70.46 24.65
C GLY A 360 -6.15 69.95 25.48
N THR A 361 -5.58 70.82 26.34
CA THR A 361 -4.47 70.49 27.23
C THR A 361 -4.92 69.51 28.31
N PHE A 362 -4.26 68.36 28.42
CA PHE A 362 -4.34 67.49 29.60
C PHE A 362 -3.11 67.76 30.47
N GLY A 363 -3.32 68.02 31.75
CA GLY A 363 -2.24 68.10 32.73
C GLY A 363 -1.64 66.72 33.00
N ASP A 364 -0.43 66.69 33.54
CA ASP A 364 0.10 65.50 34.20
C ASP A 364 -0.87 65.05 35.29
N ALA A 365 -1.34 63.81 35.19
CA ALA A 365 -2.57 63.33 35.80
C ALA A 365 -2.55 63.30 37.33
N ASP A 366 -1.38 63.49 37.95
CA ASP A 366 -1.26 63.58 39.41
C ASP A 366 -0.44 64.78 39.95
N SER A 367 0.16 65.68 39.14
CA SER A 367 1.12 66.63 39.77
C SER A 367 1.48 68.01 39.17
N ILE A 368 1.07 68.45 37.97
CA ILE A 368 1.63 69.72 37.41
C ILE A 368 0.69 70.93 37.59
N SER A 369 1.18 71.93 38.34
CA SER A 369 0.62 73.28 38.45
C SER A 369 1.17 74.21 37.36
N ALA A 370 0.35 74.53 36.36
CA ALA A 370 0.74 75.34 35.20
C ALA A 370 0.55 76.84 35.45
N ASN A 371 1.43 77.45 36.24
CA ASN A 371 1.63 78.90 36.26
C ASN A 371 3.13 79.18 36.17
N THR A 372 3.57 79.86 35.09
CA THR A 372 4.97 80.07 34.62
C THR A 372 5.55 78.82 33.94
N ILE A 373 5.81 78.80 32.64
CA ILE A 373 6.88 79.54 31.96
C ILE A 373 6.42 79.87 30.52
N GLU A 374 6.26 81.17 30.26
CA GLU A 374 6.43 81.74 28.93
C GLU A 374 7.93 81.78 28.59
N ASN A 375 8.20 81.65 27.28
CA ASN A 375 9.06 82.51 26.47
C ASN A 375 10.30 81.88 25.78
N THR A 376 10.26 82.04 24.45
CA THR A 376 11.36 82.10 23.45
C THR A 376 12.17 80.83 23.19
N SER A 377 12.38 80.39 21.94
CA SER A 377 12.01 80.85 20.60
C SER A 377 12.19 79.68 19.63
#